data_AF-A0A447PME1-F1
#
_entry.id   AF-A0A447PME1-F1
#
_cell.length_a   1.000
_cell.length_b   1.000
_cell.length_c   1.000
_cell.angle_alpha   90.00
_cell.angle_beta   90.00
_cell.angle_gamma   90.00
#
_symmetry.space_group_name_H-M   'P 1'
#
loop_
_entity.id
_entity.type
_entity.pdbx_description
1 polymer ?
#
loop_
_entity_poly.entity_id
_entity_poly.type
_entity_poly.pdbx_seq_one_letter_code
_entity_poly.pdbx_strand_id
1 'polypeptide(L)' 'MVKAGDKTYSFKIDDFRRHCMLNGLDSIGLTLQHEDAIAAYENKQPAFMR' A
#
# COMPACT_ATOMS: atom_id res chain seq x y z
N MET A 1 -1.50 0.77 -21.13
CA MET A 1 -2.43 0.75 -22.29
C MET A 1 -3.25 -0.52 -22.25
N VAL A 2 -4.49 -0.48 -22.70
CA VAL A 2 -5.37 -1.65 -22.84
C VAL A 2 -5.51 -1.99 -24.33
N LYS A 3 -5.37 -3.27 -24.68
CA LYS A 3 -5.59 -3.77 -26.05
C LYS A 3 -6.90 -4.55 -26.11
N ALA A 4 -7.71 -4.31 -27.14
CA ALA A 4 -8.95 -5.04 -27.41
C ALA A 4 -9.06 -5.30 -28.93
N GLY A 5 -8.68 -6.50 -29.36
CA GLY A 5 -8.45 -6.80 -30.77
C GLY A 5 -7.35 -5.90 -31.33
N ASP A 6 -7.61 -5.25 -32.47
CA ASP A 6 -6.68 -4.32 -33.12
C ASP A 6 -6.71 -2.90 -32.52
N LYS A 7 -7.55 -2.65 -31.51
CA LYS A 7 -7.69 -1.33 -30.89
C LYS A 7 -6.83 -1.22 -29.64
N THR A 8 -6.22 -0.04 -29.47
CA THR A 8 -5.35 0.29 -28.34
C THR A 8 -5.83 1.55 -27.65
N TYR A 9 -5.91 1.49 -26.32
CA TYR A 9 -6.42 2.58 -25.48
C TYR A 9 -5.38 2.98 -24.43
N SER A 10 -5.09 4.27 -24.34
CA SER A 10 -4.31 4.81 -23.25
C SER A 10 -5.20 4.99 -22.02
N PHE A 11 -4.63 4.75 -20.85
CA PHE A 11 -5.25 5.09 -19.58
C PHE A 11 -4.16 5.65 -18.67
N LYS A 12 -4.57 6.51 -17.74
CA LYS A 12 -3.71 7.04 -16.69
C LYS A 12 -4.12 6.44 -15.37
N ILE A 13 -3.16 6.22 -14.50
CA ILE A 13 -3.33 5.83 -13.10
C ILE A 13 -2.43 6.73 -12.28
N ASP A 14 -2.84 7.08 -11.07
CA ASP A 14 -1.97 7.80 -10.16
C ASP A 14 -0.81 6.90 -9.68
N ASP A 15 0.32 7.53 -9.35
CA ASP A 15 1.54 6.80 -9.02
C ASP A 15 1.40 5.93 -7.77
N PHE A 16 0.60 6.38 -6.80
CA PHE A 16 0.33 5.63 -5.58
C PHE A 16 -0.47 4.35 -5.86
N ARG A 17 -1.61 4.45 -6.56
CA ARG A 17 -2.38 3.26 -6.95
C ARG A 17 -1.59 2.34 -7.85
N ARG A 18 -0.76 2.87 -8.76
CA ARG A 18 0.17 2.06 -9.55
C ARG A 18 1.13 1.28 -8.65
N HIS A 19 1.74 1.94 -7.67
CA HIS A 19 2.62 1.30 -6.70
C HIS A 19 1.90 0.20 -5.92
N CYS A 20 0.70 0.48 -5.40
CA CYS A 20 -0.09 -0.52 -4.68
C CYS A 20 -0.43 -1.72 -5.55
N MET A 21 -0.93 -1.49 -6.76
CA MET A 21 -1.29 -2.58 -7.69
C MET A 21 -0.08 -3.42 -8.11
N LEU A 22 1.09 -2.80 -8.33
CA LEU A 22 2.30 -3.51 -8.74
C LEU A 22 2.92 -4.34 -7.61
N ASN A 23 2.79 -3.88 -6.36
CA ASN A 23 3.37 -4.56 -5.19
C ASN A 23 2.34 -5.42 -4.43
N GLY A 24 1.09 -5.51 -4.91
CA GLY A 24 0.03 -6.25 -4.24
C GLY A 24 -0.39 -5.65 -2.89
N LEU A 25 -0.21 -4.34 -2.70
CA LEU A 25 -0.54 -3.67 -1.44
C LEU A 25 -2.03 -3.35 -1.37
N ASP A 26 -2.63 -3.72 -0.24
CA ASP A 26 -3.95 -3.26 0.20
C ASP A 26 -3.82 -2.38 1.46
N SER A 27 -4.93 -2.04 2.10
CA SER A 27 -4.91 -1.22 3.31
C SER A 27 -4.13 -1.86 4.47
N ILE A 28 -4.15 -3.19 4.57
CA ILE A 28 -3.40 -3.92 5.60
C ILE A 28 -1.93 -3.94 5.23
N GLY A 29 -1.58 -4.26 3.99
CA GLY A 29 -0.21 -4.25 3.47
C GLY A 29 0.47 -2.89 3.62
N LEU A 30 -0.26 -1.80 3.35
CA LEU A 30 0.24 -0.43 3.61
C LEU A 30 0.50 -0.19 5.09
N THR A 31 -0.34 -0.72 5.98
CA THR A 31 -0.13 -0.62 7.43
C THR A 31 1.10 -1.42 7.86
N LEU A 32 1.26 -2.64 7.32
CA LEU A 32 2.37 -3.54 7.63
C LEU A 32 3.72 -3.00 7.15
N GLN A 33 3.76 -2.12 6.15
CA GLN A 33 4.99 -1.40 5.78
C GLN A 33 5.56 -0.54 6.93
N HIS A 34 4.76 -0.28 7.97
CA HIS A 34 5.16 0.46 9.17
C HIS A 34 5.29 -0.41 10.41
N GLU A 35 5.34 -1.73 10.29
CA GLU A 35 5.39 -2.68 11.41
C GLU A 35 6.45 -2.32 12.45
N ASP A 36 7.69 -2.02 12.04
CA ASP A 36 8.77 -1.65 12.96
C ASP A 36 8.48 -0.35 13.73
N ALA A 37 7.89 0.64 13.06
CA ALA A 37 7.54 1.92 13.67
C ALA A 37 6.37 1.77 14.65
N ILE A 38 5.40 0.94 14.30
CA ILE A 38 4.28 0.56 15.17
C ILE A 38 4.81 -0.15 16.41
N ALA A 39 5.66 -1.16 16.25
CA ALA A 39 6.27 -1.89 17.36
C ALA A 39 7.12 -0.98 18.27
N ALA A 40 7.89 -0.06 17.68
CA ALA A 40 8.69 0.92 18.43
C ALA A 40 7.81 1.90 19.24
N TYR A 41 6.65 2.28 18.71
CA TYR A 41 5.68 3.11 19.41
C TYR A 41 4.99 2.34 20.55
N GLU A 42 4.51 1.12 20.28
CA GLU A 42 3.86 0.25 21.25
C GLU A 42 4.78 -0.11 22.41
N ASN A 43 6.08 -0.32 22.15
CA ASN A 43 7.06 -0.58 23.20
C ASN A 43 7.27 0.59 24.17
N LYS A 44 7.00 1.82 23.73
CA LYS A 44 7.09 3.03 24.56
C LYS A 44 5.79 3.31 25.32
N GLN A 45 4.73 2.52 25.12
CA GLN A 45 3.49 2.74 25.86
C GLN A 45 3.67 2.45 27.36
N PRO A 46 3.15 3.33 28.24
CA PRO A 46 3.15 3.10 29.67
C PRO A 46 2.49 1.78 30.04
N ALA A 47 2.94 1.16 31.13
CA ALA A 47 2.39 -0.12 31.60
C ALA A 47 0.88 -0.09 31.90
N PHE A 48 0.28 1.09 32.13
CA PHE A 48 -1.15 1.23 32.37
C PHE A 48 -2.01 1.27 31.08
N MET A 49 -1.38 1.38 29.90
CA MET A 49 -2.04 1.36 28.59
C MET A 49 -1.97 -0.01 27.91
N ARG A 50 -1.27 -0.98 28.51
CA ARG A 50 -1.17 -2.36 28.04
C ARG A 50 -2.29 -3.23 28.60
#